data_AF-J7SA93-F1
#
_entry.id   AF-J7SA93-F1
#
_cell.length_a   1.000
_cell.length_b   1.000
_cell.length_c   1.000
_cell.angle_alpha   90.00
_cell.angle_beta   90.00
_cell.angle_gamma   90.00
#
_symmetry.space_group_name_H-M   'P 1'
#
loop_
_entity.id
_entity.type
_entity.pdbx_description
1 polymer ?
#
loop_
_entity_poly.entity_id
_entity_poly.type
_entity_poly.pdbx_seq_one_letter_code
_entity_poly.pdbx_strand_id
1 'polypeptide(L)'
;MSSREYFQRLPAVLRRFFERYPPSALSSGSPSPFVARVNSSTGRYADPVYSRRRMAQVYKLAAQWSLTDLLPALPRGKLFFEEKYAARPLLKGVAAPRGHLHELGRRSGRPPVASPEQIDAALAAAGKKRAKRPKHPKQNRWV
;
A
#
# COMPACT_ATOMS: atom_id res chain seq x y z
N MET A 1 28.51 10.07 35.11
CA MET A 1 28.04 10.72 33.87
C MET A 1 26.95 11.70 34.24
N SER A 2 27.15 12.98 33.94
CA SER A 2 26.18 14.05 34.20
C SER A 2 25.04 14.03 33.16
N SER A 3 23.84 14.50 33.52
CA SER A 3 22.71 14.64 32.59
C SER A 3 23.06 15.43 31.34
N ARG A 4 23.94 16.43 31.49
CA ARG A 4 24.45 17.25 30.38
C ARG A 4 25.31 16.45 29.40
N GLU A 5 26.09 15.48 29.89
CA GLU A 5 26.94 14.64 29.04
C GLU A 5 26.09 13.67 28.21
N TYR A 6 25.03 13.10 28.81
CA TYR A 6 24.07 12.27 28.07
C TYR A 6 23.38 13.06 26.95
N PHE A 7 22.98 14.31 27.22
CA PHE A 7 22.39 15.18 26.21
C PHE A 7 23.36 15.48 25.05
N GLN A 8 24.65 15.64 25.34
CA GLN A 8 25.67 15.88 24.31
C GLN A 8 25.91 14.66 23.40
N ARG A 9 25.68 13.44 23.91
CA ARG A 9 25.78 12.20 23.14
C ARG A 9 24.62 11.99 22.16
N LEU A 10 23.52 12.72 22.30
CA LEU A 10 22.39 12.62 21.37
C LEU A 10 22.81 12.98 19.94
N PRO A 11 22.16 12.40 18.92
CA PRO A 11 22.36 12.78 17.55
C PRO A 11 22.14 14.28 17.37
N ALA A 12 23.04 14.96 16.64
CA ALA A 12 23.01 16.42 16.50
C ALA A 12 21.65 16.97 16.00
N VAL A 13 20.94 16.20 15.17
CA VAL A 13 19.59 16.57 14.68
C VAL A 13 18.59 16.65 15.83
N LEU A 14 18.58 15.65 16.71
CA LEU A 14 17.68 15.58 17.86
C LEU A 14 18.06 16.62 18.92
N ARG A 15 19.37 16.80 19.14
CA ARG A 15 19.91 17.82 20.03
C ARG A 15 19.48 19.23 19.61
N ARG A 16 19.70 19.60 18.34
CA ARG A 16 19.28 20.89 17.76
C ARG A 16 17.78 21.11 17.83
N PHE A 17 16.99 20.04 17.70
CA PHE A 17 15.54 20.14 17.86
C PHE A 17 15.18 20.57 19.27
N PHE A 18 15.71 19.90 20.30
CA PHE A 18 15.44 20.23 21.70
C PHE A 18 16.05 21.57 22.15
N GLU A 19 17.18 21.98 21.57
CA GLU A 19 17.75 23.32 21.78
C GLU A 19 16.79 24.43 21.33
N ARG A 20 16.07 24.22 20.21
CA ARG A 20 15.12 25.21 19.68
C ARG A 20 13.71 25.07 20.25
N TYR A 21 13.30 23.84 20.55
CA TYR A 21 11.98 23.48 21.05
C TYR A 21 12.14 22.65 22.33
N PRO A 22 12.38 23.31 23.48
CA PRO A 22 12.49 22.60 24.74
C PRO A 22 11.14 21.97 25.11
N PRO A 23 11.14 20.80 25.77
CA PRO A 23 9.91 20.07 26.09
C PRO A 23 8.94 20.92 26.95
N SER A 24 9.47 21.79 27.82
CA SER A 24 8.66 22.72 28.61
C SER A 24 7.83 23.69 27.75
N ALA A 25 8.38 24.19 26.65
CA ALA A 25 7.68 25.10 25.74
C ALA A 25 6.64 24.37 24.87
N LEU A 26 6.84 23.08 24.62
CA LEU A 26 5.92 22.25 23.85
C LEU A 26 4.66 21.90 24.65
N SER A 27 4.76 21.81 25.99
CA SER A 27 3.61 21.55 26.87
C SER A 27 2.73 22.79 27.10
N SER A 28 3.27 24.01 26.96
CA SER A 28 2.58 25.24 27.37
C SER A 28 1.55 25.79 26.36
N GLY A 29 0.98 24.92 25.52
CA GLY A 29 0.00 25.32 24.48
C GLY A 29 0.61 26.03 23.27
N SER A 30 1.95 26.10 23.18
CA SER A 30 2.63 26.66 22.02
C SER A 30 2.32 25.85 20.75
N PRO A 31 2.23 26.49 19.58
CA PRO A 31 1.94 25.78 18.35
C PRO A 31 3.04 24.78 18.00
N SER A 32 2.65 23.53 17.75
CA SER A 32 3.58 22.46 17.36
C SER A 32 4.35 22.81 16.07
N PRO A 33 5.68 22.62 16.03
CA PRO A 33 6.49 22.86 14.83
C PRO A 33 6.20 21.88 13.69
N PHE A 34 5.45 20.82 13.96
CA PHE A 34 5.13 19.75 13.01
C PHE A 34 3.82 19.97 12.25
N VAL A 35 3.01 20.94 12.66
CA VAL A 35 1.68 21.19 12.10
C VAL A 35 1.70 22.50 11.31
N ALA A 36 1.01 22.50 10.17
CA ALA A 36 0.79 23.70 9.37
C ALA A 36 -0.08 24.69 10.16
N ARG A 37 0.28 25.97 10.11
CA ARG A 37 -0.47 27.03 10.81
C ARG A 37 -1.25 27.88 9.84
N VAL A 38 -2.43 28.32 10.25
CA VAL A 38 -3.17 29.34 9.50
C VAL A 38 -2.60 30.70 9.86
N ASN A 39 -2.30 31.52 8.85
CA ASN A 39 -1.97 32.91 9.05
C ASN A 39 -3.26 33.71 9.33
N SER A 40 -3.33 34.39 10.47
CA SER A 40 -4.54 35.11 10.91
C SER A 40 -4.94 36.25 9.98
N SER A 41 -4.00 36.90 9.28
CA SER A 41 -4.31 38.02 8.39
C SER A 41 -4.77 37.59 7.01
N THR A 42 -4.20 36.51 6.47
CA THR A 42 -4.46 36.06 5.08
C THR A 42 -5.36 34.83 4.98
N GLY A 43 -5.60 34.13 6.10
CA GLY A 43 -6.36 32.87 6.14
C GLY A 43 -5.65 31.69 5.46
N ARG A 44 -4.46 31.89 4.90
CA ARG A 44 -3.70 30.83 4.20
C ARG A 44 -2.94 29.96 5.18
N TYR A 45 -2.81 28.68 4.85
CA TYR A 45 -1.95 27.77 5.60
C TYR A 45 -0.48 28.00 5.23
N ALA A 46 0.34 28.29 6.23
CA ALA A 46 1.78 28.27 6.13
C ALA A 46 2.29 26.84 6.31
N ASP A 47 3.37 26.52 5.59
CA ASP A 47 4.05 25.25 5.75
C ASP A 47 4.52 25.02 7.21
N PRO A 48 4.55 23.76 7.67
CA PRO A 48 5.08 23.46 8.99
C PRO A 48 6.57 23.82 9.06
N VAL A 49 7.01 24.35 10.21
CA VAL A 49 8.41 24.76 10.42
C VAL A 49 9.37 23.60 10.15
N TYR A 50 8.98 22.39 10.57
CA TYR A 50 9.62 21.14 10.18
C TYR A 50 8.81 20.46 9.08
N SER A 51 9.45 20.27 7.94
CA SER A 51 8.88 19.48 6.85
C SER A 51 8.66 18.03 7.30
N ARG A 52 7.69 17.34 6.69
CA ARG A 52 7.32 15.96 7.04
C ARG A 52 8.50 14.99 7.08
N ARG A 53 9.48 15.17 6.18
CA ARG A 53 10.73 14.39 6.19
C ARG A 53 11.55 14.64 7.45
N ARG A 54 11.80 15.91 7.81
CA ARG A 54 12.63 16.28 8.97
C ARG A 54 11.96 15.88 10.28
N MET A 55 10.64 16.10 10.39
CA MET A 55 9.83 15.59 11.50
C MET A 55 9.98 14.07 11.66
N ALA A 56 9.84 13.30 10.57
CA ALA A 56 10.00 11.85 10.62
C ALA A 56 11.41 11.42 11.04
N GLN A 57 12.45 12.16 10.61
CA GLN A 57 13.81 11.90 11.05
C GLN A 57 13.98 12.12 12.55
N VAL A 58 13.48 13.25 13.07
CA VAL A 58 13.49 13.56 14.52
C VAL A 58 12.75 12.49 15.30
N TYR A 59 11.54 12.12 14.86
CA TYR A 59 10.73 11.11 15.55
C TYR A 59 11.39 9.73 15.56
N LYS A 60 11.95 9.28 14.43
CA LYS A 60 12.65 7.98 14.36
C LYS A 60 13.87 7.95 15.27
N LEU A 61 14.65 9.05 15.31
CA LEU A 61 15.79 9.16 16.22
C LEU A 61 15.33 9.17 17.68
N ALA A 62 14.26 9.89 18.00
CA ALA A 62 13.70 9.91 19.35
C ALA A 62 13.20 8.52 19.78
N ALA A 63 12.56 7.76 18.88
CA ALA A 63 12.12 6.39 19.15
C ALA A 63 13.30 5.45 19.44
N GLN A 64 14.42 5.59 18.72
CA GLN A 64 15.62 4.81 19.00
C GLN A 64 16.23 5.11 20.39
N TRP A 65 16.03 6.33 20.89
CA TRP A 65 16.54 6.78 22.19
C TRP A 65 15.46 6.81 23.29
N SER A 66 14.26 6.29 23.02
CA SER A 66 13.11 6.31 23.92
C SER A 66 12.71 7.70 24.43
N LEU A 67 12.86 8.73 23.60
CA LEU A 67 12.52 10.14 23.89
C LEU A 67 11.26 10.60 23.14
N THR A 68 10.40 9.68 22.72
CA THR A 68 9.18 9.97 21.95
C THR A 68 8.22 10.88 22.71
N ASP A 69 8.11 10.69 24.02
CA ASP A 69 7.11 11.37 24.86
C ASP A 69 7.44 12.85 25.07
N LEU A 70 8.70 13.24 24.84
CA LEU A 70 9.18 14.62 24.91
C LEU A 70 8.94 15.40 23.62
N LEU A 71 8.55 14.72 22.53
CA LEU A 71 8.26 15.36 21.25
C LEU A 71 6.84 15.92 21.23
N PRO A 72 6.58 16.95 20.41
CA PRO A 72 5.22 17.44 20.24
C PRO A 72 4.38 16.40 19.50
N ALA A 73 3.06 16.45 19.74
CA ALA A 73 2.10 15.57 19.08
C ALA A 73 2.27 15.59 17.55
N LEU A 74 2.19 14.41 16.96
CA LEU A 74 2.29 14.23 15.52
C LEU A 74 1.06 14.82 14.81
N PRO A 75 1.22 15.33 13.58
CA PRO A 75 0.08 15.76 12.78
C PRO A 75 -0.84 14.56 12.49
N ARG A 76 -2.15 14.84 12.38
CA ARG A 76 -3.18 13.81 12.20
C ARG A 76 -2.82 12.79 11.12
N GLY A 77 -3.00 11.52 11.44
CA GLY A 77 -2.81 10.38 10.54
C GLY A 77 -1.35 9.98 10.29
N LYS A 78 -0.37 10.63 10.94
CA LYS A 78 1.02 10.15 10.92
C LYS A 78 1.29 9.30 12.15
N LEU A 79 1.60 8.03 11.88
CA LEU A 79 2.00 7.02 12.86
C LEU A 79 3.32 6.40 12.41
N PHE A 80 4.07 5.85 13.35
CA PHE A 80 5.34 5.18 13.10
C PHE A 80 5.35 3.77 13.69
N PHE A 81 6.28 2.94 13.21
CA PHE A 81 6.56 1.58 13.70
C PHE A 81 5.30 0.75 13.99
N GLU A 82 5.18 0.17 15.17
CA GLU A 82 4.13 -0.78 15.57
C GLU A 82 2.74 -0.15 15.54
N GLU A 83 2.58 1.07 16.06
CA GLU A 83 1.31 1.81 16.00
C GLU A 83 0.80 1.94 14.56
N LYS A 84 1.73 2.20 13.63
CA LYS A 84 1.40 2.26 12.21
C LYS A 84 0.96 0.90 11.67
N TYR A 85 1.62 -0.20 12.03
CA TYR A 85 1.22 -1.52 11.54
C TYR A 85 -0.13 -1.96 12.12
N ALA A 86 -0.35 -1.73 13.40
CA ALA A 86 -1.61 -2.03 14.07
C ALA A 86 -2.79 -1.23 13.50
N ALA A 87 -2.59 0.06 13.24
CA ALA A 87 -3.66 0.95 12.77
C ALA A 87 -3.93 0.89 11.25
N ARG A 88 -3.08 0.21 10.46
CA ARG A 88 -3.19 0.21 8.99
C ARG A 88 -4.30 -0.75 8.54
N PRO A 89 -5.40 -0.26 7.94
CA PRO A 89 -6.37 -1.14 7.31
C PRO A 89 -5.76 -1.82 6.08
N LEU A 90 -6.23 -3.03 5.78
CA LEU A 90 -5.87 -3.72 4.54
C LEU A 90 -6.32 -2.87 3.34
N LEU A 91 -5.44 -2.74 2.35
CA LEU A 91 -5.78 -2.04 1.12
C LEU A 91 -6.88 -2.79 0.37
N LYS A 92 -7.79 -2.06 -0.26
CA LYS A 92 -8.89 -2.66 -1.04
C LYS A 92 -8.40 -3.69 -2.06
N GLY A 93 -7.29 -3.42 -2.75
CA GLY A 93 -6.72 -4.37 -3.71
C GLY A 93 -6.12 -5.63 -3.09
N VAL A 94 -5.74 -5.60 -1.81
CA VAL A 94 -5.26 -6.78 -1.06
C VAL A 94 -6.43 -7.60 -0.54
N ALA A 95 -7.44 -6.93 0.03
CA ALA A 95 -8.62 -7.61 0.57
C ALA A 95 -9.57 -8.12 -0.52
N ALA A 96 -9.74 -7.34 -1.59
CA ALA A 96 -10.67 -7.61 -2.68
C ALA A 96 -10.02 -7.19 -4.03
N PRO A 97 -9.07 -8.00 -4.54
CA PRO A 97 -8.49 -7.76 -5.86
C PRO A 97 -9.59 -7.83 -6.93
N ARG A 98 -9.53 -6.94 -7.91
CA ARG A 98 -10.53 -6.86 -8.99
C ARG A 98 -10.52 -8.09 -9.91
N GLY A 99 -9.36 -8.73 -10.07
CA GLY A 99 -9.11 -9.72 -11.13
C GLY A 99 -8.90 -9.06 -12.50
N HIS A 100 -8.23 -9.78 -13.39
CA HIS A 100 -8.04 -9.34 -14.77
C HIS A 100 -9.28 -9.61 -15.62
N LEU A 101 -9.46 -8.86 -16.72
CA LEU A 101 -10.63 -9.01 -17.60
C LEU A 101 -10.80 -10.45 -18.12
N HIS A 102 -9.70 -11.10 -18.49
CA HIS A 102 -9.72 -12.48 -18.98
C HIS A 102 -9.98 -13.53 -17.89
N GLU A 103 -9.91 -13.16 -16.61
CA GLU A 103 -10.28 -14.02 -15.47
C GLU A 103 -11.76 -13.83 -15.13
N LEU A 104 -12.24 -12.59 -15.21
CA LEU A 104 -13.64 -12.22 -14.99
C LEU A 104 -14.57 -12.85 -16.04
N GLY A 105 -14.17 -12.85 -17.32
CA GLY A 105 -14.95 -13.41 -18.43
C GLY A 105 -14.82 -14.93 -18.63
N ARG A 106 -13.86 -15.60 -17.98
CA ARG A 106 -13.68 -17.06 -18.14
C ARG A 106 -14.82 -17.88 -17.54
N ARG A 107 -15.55 -17.34 -16.56
CA ARG A 107 -16.71 -18.02 -15.96
C ARG A 107 -17.90 -18.10 -16.93
N SER A 108 -18.03 -17.18 -17.88
CA SER A 108 -19.09 -17.19 -18.89
C SER A 108 -18.63 -17.66 -20.27
N GLY A 109 -17.33 -17.53 -20.58
CA GLY A 109 -16.77 -17.78 -21.92
C GLY A 109 -16.08 -19.13 -22.12
N ARG A 110 -15.98 -20.00 -21.11
CA ARG A 110 -15.72 -21.41 -21.39
C ARG A 110 -17.07 -21.97 -21.84
N PRO A 111 -17.29 -22.27 -23.13
CA PRO A 111 -18.48 -23.03 -23.48
C PRO A 111 -18.47 -24.29 -22.61
N PRO A 112 -19.62 -24.78 -22.12
CA PRO A 112 -19.66 -26.11 -21.54
C PRO A 112 -18.91 -27.00 -22.52
N VAL A 113 -17.89 -27.72 -22.05
CA VAL A 113 -17.18 -28.67 -22.91
C VAL A 113 -18.29 -29.53 -23.49
N ALA A 114 -18.49 -29.45 -24.82
CA ALA A 114 -19.61 -30.13 -25.45
C ALA A 114 -19.59 -31.57 -24.98
N SER A 115 -20.72 -32.07 -24.48
CA SER A 115 -20.75 -33.47 -24.04
C SER A 115 -20.32 -34.34 -25.22
N PRO A 116 -19.61 -35.46 -25.01
CA PRO A 116 -19.20 -36.33 -26.10
C PRO A 116 -20.35 -36.65 -27.07
N GLU A 117 -21.57 -36.78 -26.54
CA GLU A 117 -22.82 -36.98 -27.28
C GLU A 117 -23.18 -35.80 -28.20
N GLN A 118 -23.00 -34.55 -27.77
CA GLN A 118 -23.23 -33.36 -28.60
C GLN A 118 -22.21 -33.25 -29.73
N ILE A 119 -20.96 -33.67 -29.47
CA ILE A 119 -19.91 -33.74 -30.48
C ILE A 119 -20.25 -34.81 -31.52
N ASP A 120 -20.69 -36.00 -31.09
CA ASP A 120 -21.07 -37.11 -31.96
C ASP A 120 -22.31 -36.78 -32.80
N ALA A 121 -23.33 -36.15 -32.20
CA ALA A 121 -24.52 -35.69 -32.90
C ALA A 121 -24.16 -34.62 -33.97
N ALA A 122 -23.27 -33.67 -33.64
CA ALA A 122 -22.77 -32.69 -34.60
C ALA A 122 -21.96 -33.34 -35.74
N LEU A 123 -21.14 -34.34 -35.43
CA LEU A 123 -20.39 -35.11 -36.42
C LEU A 123 -21.32 -35.90 -37.36
N ALA A 124 -22.39 -36.50 -36.81
CA ALA A 124 -23.41 -37.22 -37.57
C ALA A 124 -24.21 -36.28 -38.47
N ALA A 125 -24.58 -35.09 -37.98
CA ALA A 125 -25.26 -34.05 -38.75
C ALA A 125 -24.37 -33.50 -39.89
N ALA A 126 -23.10 -33.23 -39.61
CA ALA A 126 -22.10 -32.86 -40.62
C ALA A 126 -21.79 -34.02 -41.59
N GLY A 127 -22.01 -35.26 -41.14
CA GLY A 127 -21.86 -36.50 -41.88
C GLY A 127 -22.67 -36.60 -43.16
N LYS A 128 -23.77 -35.83 -43.32
CA LYS A 128 -24.55 -35.79 -44.57
C LYS A 128 -23.76 -35.25 -45.77
N LYS A 129 -22.74 -34.40 -45.55
CA LYS A 129 -21.78 -33.99 -46.58
C LYS A 129 -20.56 -34.91 -46.69
N ARG A 130 -20.18 -35.59 -45.59
CA ARG A 130 -19.04 -36.53 -45.53
C ARG A 130 -19.35 -37.88 -46.18
N ALA A 131 -20.60 -38.34 -46.15
CA ALA A 131 -21.07 -39.55 -46.82
C ALA A 131 -21.02 -39.44 -48.36
N LYS A 132 -21.10 -38.21 -48.91
CA LYS A 132 -20.97 -37.94 -50.35
C LYS A 132 -19.53 -37.73 -50.82
N ARG A 133 -18.54 -37.64 -49.92
CA ARG A 133 -17.13 -37.57 -50.31
C ARG A 133 -16.67 -39.00 -50.65
N PRO A 134 -16.17 -39.27 -51.87
CA PRO A 134 -15.59 -40.57 -52.18
C PRO A 134 -14.45 -40.83 -51.18
N LYS A 135 -14.55 -41.94 -50.44
CA LYS A 135 -13.47 -42.38 -49.55
C LYS A 135 -12.34 -42.85 -50.45
N HIS A 136 -11.23 -42.12 -50.52
CA HIS A 136 -10.01 -42.72 -51.04
C HIS A 136 -9.67 -43.93 -50.17
N PRO A 137 -9.33 -45.09 -50.77
CA PRO A 137 -8.98 -46.27 -50.00
C PRO A 137 -7.85 -45.89 -49.06
N LYS A 138 -8.02 -46.18 -47.76
CA LYS A 138 -6.96 -46.04 -46.78
C LYS A 138 -5.85 -46.96 -47.24
N GLN A 139 -4.77 -46.42 -47.79
CA GLN A 139 -3.54 -47.18 -47.93
C GLN A 139 -3.14 -47.56 -46.50
N ASN A 140 -3.05 -48.86 -46.24
CA ASN A 140 -2.57 -49.38 -44.96
C ASN A 140 -1.11 -48.93 -44.80
N ARG A 141 -0.91 -47.76 -44.20
CA ARG A 141 0.39 -47.37 -43.65
C ARG A 141 0.48 -48.04 -42.30
N TRP A 142 1.20 -49.16 -42.28
CA TRP A 142 1.57 -49.87 -41.07
C TRP A 142 2.28 -48.91 -40.10
N VAL A 143 1.85 -48.93 -38.84
CA VAL A 143 2.62 -48.55 -37.64
C VAL A 143 2.37 -49.64 -36.62
#